data_AF-A0A2W0EBQ6-F1
#
_entry.id   AF-A0A2W0EBQ6-F1
#
_cell.length_a   1.000
_cell.length_b   1.000
_cell.length_c   1.000
_cell.angle_alpha   90.00
_cell.angle_beta   90.00
_cell.angle_gamma   90.00
#
_symmetry.space_group_name_H-M   'P 1'
#
loop_
_entity.id
_entity.type
_entity.pdbx_description
1 polymer ?
#
loop_
_entity_poly.entity_id
_entity_poly.type
_entity_poly.pdbx_seq_one_letter_code
_entity_poly.pdbx_strand_id
1 'polypeptide(L)' 'ALVHYLFLDDPRTQRVVAEPRADNAKMIGYMQNQCFHCEKEFDFPHKRAALMMLGRERFFDRCELA' A
#
# COMPACT_ATOMS: atom_id res chain seq x y z
N ALA A 1 -10.89 -6.42 0.45
CA ALA A 1 -11.97 -5.72 1.19
C ALA A 1 -11.52 -4.40 1.87
N LEU A 2 -10.49 -4.37 2.73
CA LEU A 2 -10.13 -3.15 3.51
C LEU A 2 -9.80 -1.92 2.65
N VAL A 3 -8.91 -2.06 1.67
CA VAL A 3 -8.51 -0.94 0.79
C VAL A 3 -9.69 -0.37 0.02
N HIS A 4 -10.62 -1.23 -0.41
CA HIS A 4 -11.84 -0.80 -1.08
C HIS A 4 -12.66 0.13 -0.18
N TYR A 5 -12.87 -0.28 1.08
CA TYR A 5 -13.55 0.55 2.07
C TYR A 5 -12.86 1.91 2.25
N LEU A 6 -11.53 1.93 2.40
CA LEU A 6 -10.77 3.18 2.58
C LEU A 6 -10.93 4.16 1.41
N PHE A 7 -11.10 3.67 0.18
CA PHE A 7 -11.36 4.53 -0.98
C PHE A 7 -12.82 4.99 -1.09
N LEU A 8 -13.77 4.24 -0.55
CA LEU A 8 -15.19 4.60 -0.60
C LEU A 8 -15.64 5.47 0.58
N ASP A 9 -14.99 5.37 1.74
CA ASP A 9 -15.33 6.11 2.95
C ASP A 9 -15.14 7.64 2.77
N ASP A 10 -14.06 8.05 2.09
CA ASP A 10 -13.85 9.43 1.66
C ASP A 10 -13.43 9.48 0.17
N PRO A 11 -14.24 10.12 -0.72
CA PRO A 11 -13.92 10.22 -2.14
C PRO A 11 -12.64 11.01 -2.43
N ARG A 12 -12.17 11.83 -1.47
CA ARG A 12 -10.90 12.56 -1.59
C ARG A 12 -9.69 11.67 -1.36
N THR A 13 -9.85 10.47 -0.81
CA THR A 13 -8.75 9.50 -0.66
C THR A 13 -8.27 9.06 -2.04
N GLN A 14 -7.09 9.56 -2.42
CA GLN A 14 -6.44 9.22 -3.70
C GLN A 14 -5.39 8.13 -3.57
N ARG A 15 -4.85 7.92 -2.36
CA ARG A 15 -3.74 7.00 -2.10
C ARG A 15 -3.89 6.35 -0.73
N VAL A 16 -3.62 5.06 -0.65
CA VAL A 16 -3.41 4.34 0.61
C VAL A 16 -1.92 4.03 0.73
N VAL A 17 -1.34 4.32 1.88
CA VAL A 17 0.09 4.11 2.15
C VAL A 17 0.28 3.21 3.36
N ALA A 18 1.37 2.44 3.35
CA ALA A 18 1.83 1.66 4.47
C ALA A 18 3.36 1.73 4.57
N GLU A 19 3.89 1.51 5.76
CA GLU A 19 5.32 1.65 6.06
C GLU A 19 5.88 0.41 6.80
N PRO A 20 5.78 -0.80 6.21
CA PRO A 20 6.43 -1.98 6.77
C PRO A 20 7.94 -1.78 6.87
N ARG A 21 8.59 -2.59 7.70
CA ARG A 21 10.07 -2.64 7.70
C ARG A 21 10.56 -3.10 6.32
N ALA A 22 11.61 -2.47 5.82
CA ALA A 22 12.21 -2.81 4.53
C ALA A 22 12.74 -4.25 4.48
N ASP A 23 13.12 -4.81 5.64
CA ASP A 23 13.58 -6.20 5.80
C ASP A 23 12.44 -7.24 5.88
N ASN A 24 11.17 -6.80 5.93
CA ASN A 24 10.02 -7.71 6.06
C ASN A 24 9.48 -8.13 4.68
N ALA A 25 10.23 -9.00 4.00
CA ALA A 25 9.90 -9.49 2.66
C ALA A 25 8.50 -10.13 2.58
N LYS A 26 8.05 -10.81 3.65
CA LYS A 26 6.72 -11.43 3.70
C LYS A 26 5.60 -10.39 3.64
N MET A 27 5.70 -9.33 4.46
CA MET A 27 4.71 -8.25 4.44
C MET A 27 4.74 -7.48 3.12
N ILE A 28 5.94 -7.20 2.58
CA ILE A 28 6.10 -6.54 1.29
C ILE A 28 5.44 -7.36 0.18
N GLY A 29 5.66 -8.68 0.15
CA GLY A 29 5.02 -9.59 -0.80
C GLY A 29 3.50 -9.58 -0.70
N TYR A 30 2.92 -9.59 0.51
CA TYR A 30 1.47 -9.47 0.69
C TYR A 30 0.91 -8.16 0.13
N MET A 31 1.62 -7.05 0.32
CA MET A 31 1.21 -5.75 -0.23
C MET A 31 1.31 -5.73 -1.76
N GLN A 32 2.37 -6.28 -2.34
CA GLN A 32 2.53 -6.39 -3.79
C GLN A 32 1.42 -7.22 -4.44
N ASN A 33 1.00 -8.32 -3.79
CA ASN A 33 -0.14 -9.13 -4.22
C ASN A 33 -1.48 -8.38 -4.17
N GLN A 34 -1.54 -7.25 -3.46
CA GLN A 34 -2.69 -6.34 -3.40
C GLN A 34 -2.44 -5.07 -4.22
N CYS A 35 -1.58 -5.15 -5.23
CA CYS A 35 -1.23 -4.08 -6.17
C CYS A 35 -0.49 -2.86 -5.59
N PHE A 36 -0.06 -2.90 -4.33
CA PHE A 36 0.84 -1.85 -3.81
C PHE A 36 2.20 -1.93 -4.51
N HIS A 37 2.83 -0.77 -4.69
CA HIS A 37 4.21 -0.68 -5.14
C HIS A 37 5.07 0.00 -4.07
N CYS A 38 6.37 -0.34 -4.05
CA CYS A 38 7.32 0.36 -3.20
C CYS A 38 7.70 1.67 -3.90
N GLU A 39 7.35 2.80 -3.28
CA GLU A 39 7.68 4.14 -3.78
C GLU A 39 9.13 4.50 -3.45
N LYS A 40 9.56 4.24 -2.20
CA LYS A 40 10.93 4.47 -1.72
C LYS A 40 11.16 3.82 -0.37
N GLU A 41 12.42 3.69 0.01
CA GLU A 41 12.81 3.36 1.39
C GLU A 41 13.34 4.58 2.12
N PHE A 42 13.14 4.63 3.43
CA PHE A 42 13.61 5.72 4.28
C PHE A 42 13.81 5.26 5.72
N ASP A 43 14.66 5.97 6.45
CA ASP A 43 15.04 5.60 7.81
C ASP A 43 14.22 6.38 8.84
N PHE A 44 13.48 5.65 9.67
CA PHE A 44 12.97 6.13 10.94
C PHE A 44 13.98 5.82 12.05
N PRO A 45 13.92 6.53 13.19
CA PRO A 45 14.81 6.27 14.33
C PRO A 45 14.84 4.81 14.82
N HIS A 46 13.77 4.03 14.58
CA HIS A 46 13.61 2.67 15.09
C HIS A 46 13.51 1.60 13.98
N LYS A 47 13.48 1.96 12.70
CA LYS A 47 13.41 1.02 11.57
C LYS A 47 13.78 1.71 10.25
N ARG A 48 14.31 0.92 9.31
CA ARG A 48 14.25 1.27 7.88
C ARG A 48 12.89 0.85 7.35
N ALA A 49 12.11 1.78 6.82
CA ALA A 49 10.77 1.55 6.30
C ALA A 49 10.77 1.54 4.77
N ALA A 50 9.91 0.69 4.19
CA ALA A 50 9.56 0.73 2.78
C ALA A 50 8.20 1.44 2.65
N LEU A 51 8.14 2.57 1.92
CA LEU A 51 6.89 3.26 1.61
C LEU A 51 6.13 2.47 0.55
N MET A 52 5.18 1.65 0.98
CA MET A 52 4.28 0.94 0.09
C MET A 52 3.08 1.83 -0.21
N MET A 53 2.77 2.04 -1.50
CA MET A 53 1.71 2.94 -1.94
C MET A 53 0.77 2.26 -2.93
N LEU A 54 -0.51 2.58 -2.83
CA LEU A 54 -1.54 2.17 -3.79
C LEU A 54 -2.42 3.37 -4.12
N GLY A 55 -2.47 3.73 -5.40
CA GLY A 55 -3.33 4.79 -5.91
C GLY A 55 -4.75 4.31 -6.20
N ARG A 56 -5.72 5.22 -6.11
CA ARG A 56 -7.14 4.98 -6.36
C ARG A 56 -7.39 4.39 -7.75
N GLU A 57 -6.89 5.05 -8.79
CA GLU A 57 -7.03 4.61 -10.18
C GLU A 57 -6.50 3.19 -10.36
N ARG A 58 -5.26 2.94 -9.91
CA ARG A 58 -4.63 1.62 -9.98
C ARG A 58 -5.43 0.55 -9.25
N PHE A 59 -6.04 0.87 -8.10
CA PHE A 59 -6.89 -0.06 -7.37
C PHE A 59 -8.14 -0.42 -8.18
N PHE A 60 -8.90 0.56 -8.66
CA PHE A 60 -10.14 0.30 -9.40
C PHE A 60 -9.90 -0.25 -10.82
N ASP A 61 -8.72 -0.05 -11.40
CA ASP A 61 -8.35 -0.59 -12.71
C ASP A 61 -7.80 -2.01 -12.65
N ARG A 62 -7.10 -2.38 -11.56
CA ARG A 62 -6.26 -3.61 -11.52
C ARG A 62 -6.53 -4.55 -10.36
N CYS A 63 -7.28 -4.14 -9.33
CA CYS A 63 -7.70 -5.07 -8.28
C CYS A 63 -9.06 -5.68 -8.62
N GLU A 64 -9.07 -6.99 -8.78
CA GLU A 64 -10.31 -7.75 -8.72
C GLU A 64 -10.70 -7.94 -7.25
N LEU A 65 -11.94 -7.57 -6.91
CA LEU A 65 -12.53 -7.91 -5.63
C LEU A 65 -12.90 -9.39 -5.66
N ALA A 66 -12.03 -10.23 -5.10
CA ALA A 66 -12.32 -11.64 -4.82
C ALA A 66 -13.43 -11.78 -3.77
#